data_AF-A0A1Q6MBQ9-F1
#
_entry.id   AF-A0A1Q6MBQ9-F1
#
_cell.length_a   1.000
_cell.length_b   1.000
_cell.length_c   1.000
_cell.angle_alpha   90.00
_cell.angle_beta   90.00
_cell.angle_gamma   90.00
#
_symmetry.space_group_name_H-M   'P 1'
#
loop_
_entity.id
_entity.type
_entity.pdbx_description
1 polymer ?
#
loop_
_entity_poly.entity_id
_entity_poly.type
_entity_poly.pdbx_seq_one_letter_code
_entity_poly.pdbx_strand_id
1 'polypeptide(L)'
;MKCLICKCNFSSKKNIGTFLKLDKSLICDKCYHSYPLKINYSVIPLNKHLLYIYSLYPKPYFINSLAYSYEFSKLFSCIYFSFSNNDYCFAFDYFKLTQLKLDIFDDLSSFYDKDIYIICNYMAD
;
A
#
# COMPACT_ATOMS: atom_id res chain seq x y z
N MET A 1 -0.67 -15.50 5.40
CA MET A 1 -1.56 -14.78 6.35
C MET A 1 -2.17 -15.79 7.34
N LYS A 2 -2.59 -15.42 8.56
CA LYS A 2 -3.35 -16.28 9.51
C LYS A 2 -4.68 -15.63 9.83
N CYS A 3 -5.81 -16.34 9.78
CA CYS A 3 -7.12 -15.68 9.97
C CYS A 3 -7.25 -15.16 11.39
N LEU A 4 -7.72 -13.94 11.57
CA LEU A 4 -7.90 -13.34 12.90
C LEU A 4 -8.91 -14.11 13.75
N ILE A 5 -9.82 -14.84 13.10
CA ILE A 5 -10.81 -15.69 13.76
C ILE A 5 -10.22 -17.06 14.08
N CYS A 6 -9.65 -17.77 13.09
CA CYS A 6 -9.27 -19.18 13.26
C CYS A 6 -7.77 -19.45 13.36
N LYS A 7 -6.93 -18.42 13.30
CA LYS A 7 -5.46 -18.44 13.35
C LYS A 7 -4.77 -19.36 12.32
N CYS A 8 -5.48 -19.85 11.31
CA CYS A 8 -4.95 -20.75 10.28
C CYS A 8 -4.44 -19.99 9.05
N ASN A 9 -3.45 -20.60 8.37
CA ASN A 9 -2.79 -20.00 7.23
C ASN A 9 -3.73 -19.82 6.03
N PHE A 10 -3.53 -18.75 5.26
CA PHE A 10 -4.17 -18.52 3.97
C PHE A 10 -3.28 -19.13 2.88
N SER A 11 -3.90 -19.81 1.95
CA SER A 11 -3.38 -20.31 0.69
C SER A 11 -3.94 -19.43 -0.44
N SER A 12 -3.11 -19.16 -1.43
CA SER A 12 -3.45 -18.32 -2.58
C SER A 12 -4.38 -19.06 -3.53
N LYS A 13 -5.70 -19.05 -3.28
CA LYS A 13 -6.68 -19.50 -4.29
C LYS A 13 -6.98 -18.36 -5.27
N LYS A 14 -6.56 -18.53 -6.52
CA LYS A 14 -7.01 -17.69 -7.64
C LYS A 14 -8.48 -17.99 -7.90
N ASN A 15 -9.39 -17.11 -7.47
CA ASN A 15 -10.77 -17.14 -7.95
C ASN A 15 -10.82 -16.54 -9.36
N ILE A 16 -11.19 -17.36 -10.33
CA ILE A 16 -11.34 -17.02 -11.76
C ILE A 16 -12.65 -16.26 -12.03
N GLY A 17 -13.51 -16.08 -11.03
CA GLY A 17 -14.79 -15.39 -11.19
C GLY A 17 -14.77 -13.98 -10.61
N THR A 18 -14.48 -12.97 -11.43
CA THR A 18 -15.27 -11.72 -11.60
C THR A 18 -14.39 -10.63 -12.22
N PHE A 19 -14.57 -10.43 -13.53
CA PHE A 19 -13.81 -9.52 -14.36
C PHE A 19 -14.18 -8.03 -14.21
N LEU A 20 -15.07 -7.61 -13.29
CA LEU A 20 -15.68 -6.26 -13.38
C LEU A 20 -15.97 -5.49 -12.08
N LYS A 21 -15.40 -5.83 -10.91
CA LYS A 21 -15.38 -4.91 -9.76
C LYS A 21 -14.04 -4.98 -9.05
N LEU A 22 -13.36 -3.84 -8.93
CA LEU A 22 -12.03 -3.64 -8.34
C LEU A 22 -12.00 -3.83 -6.80
N ASP A 23 -12.80 -4.75 -6.25
CA ASP A 23 -12.76 -5.13 -4.85
C ASP A 23 -11.98 -6.44 -4.74
N LYS A 24 -10.66 -6.33 -4.57
CA LYS A 24 -9.83 -7.49 -4.23
C LYS A 24 -10.02 -7.78 -2.74
N SER A 25 -10.17 -9.04 -2.37
CA SER A 25 -10.14 -9.45 -0.97
C SER A 25 -9.28 -10.68 -0.75
N LEU A 26 -8.59 -10.73 0.39
CA LEU A 26 -7.91 -11.93 0.86
C LEU A 26 -8.91 -12.79 1.62
N ILE A 27 -9.15 -14.03 1.20
CA ILE A 27 -10.12 -14.93 1.85
C ILE A 27 -9.37 -16.02 2.62
N CYS A 28 -9.72 -16.25 3.89
CA CYS A 28 -9.12 -17.33 4.67
C CYS A 28 -9.67 -18.70 4.28
N ASP A 29 -8.83 -19.73 4.13
CA ASP A 29 -9.29 -21.07 3.75
C ASP A 29 -10.08 -21.84 4.80
N LYS A 30 -9.91 -21.51 6.09
CA LYS A 30 -10.58 -22.25 7.18
C LYS A 30 -11.82 -21.54 7.69
N CYS A 31 -11.73 -20.22 7.86
CA CYS A 31 -12.84 -19.41 8.39
C CYS A 31 -13.63 -18.71 7.27
N TYR A 32 -13.18 -18.79 6.01
CA TYR A 32 -13.76 -18.11 4.83
C TYR A 32 -13.97 -16.60 5.00
N HIS A 33 -13.27 -16.00 5.96
CA HIS A 33 -13.37 -14.57 6.24
C HIS A 33 -12.62 -13.77 5.17
N SER A 34 -13.30 -12.78 4.63
CA SER A 34 -12.83 -11.91 3.54
C SER A 34 -12.25 -10.62 4.12
N TYR A 35 -11.05 -10.27 3.69
CA TYR A 35 -10.34 -9.06 4.08
C TYR A 35 -10.23 -8.15 2.85
N PRO A 36 -10.96 -7.04 2.80
CA PRO A 36 -10.93 -6.14 1.65
C PRO A 36 -9.54 -5.49 1.53
N LEU A 37 -8.90 -5.69 0.38
CA LEU A 37 -7.76 -4.92 -0.08
C LEU A 37 -8.33 -3.70 -0.80
N LYS A 38 -8.11 -2.52 -0.23
CA LYS A 38 -8.50 -1.26 -0.86
C LYS A 38 -7.25 -0.43 -1.03
N ILE A 39 -6.75 -0.36 -2.26
CA ILE A 39 -5.65 0.54 -2.60
C ILE A 39 -6.24 1.95 -2.61
N ASN A 40 -6.15 2.66 -1.49
CA ASN A 40 -6.43 4.09 -1.50
C ASN A 40 -5.20 4.79 -2.07
N TYR A 41 -5.46 5.76 -2.93
CA TYR A 41 -4.45 6.57 -3.58
C TYR A 41 -4.73 8.03 -3.26
N SER A 42 -3.73 8.70 -2.72
CA SER A 42 -3.76 10.12 -2.41
C SER A 42 -2.57 10.80 -3.08
N VAL A 43 -2.83 11.95 -3.70
CA VAL A 43 -1.79 12.81 -4.28
C VAL A 43 -1.78 14.11 -3.51
N ILE A 44 -0.60 14.50 -3.05
CA ILE A 44 -0.42 15.73 -2.29
C ILE A 44 0.58 16.60 -3.03
N PRO A 45 0.20 17.84 -3.39
CA PRO A 45 1.12 18.74 -4.04
C PRO A 45 2.22 19.16 -3.07
N LEU A 46 3.46 19.02 -3.51
CA LEU A 46 4.64 19.65 -2.94
C LEU A 46 4.94 20.95 -3.71
N ASN A 47 5.91 21.74 -3.26
CA ASN A 47 6.22 23.03 -3.90
C ASN A 47 6.56 22.93 -5.40
N LYS A 48 7.27 21.87 -5.80
CA LYS A 48 7.72 21.64 -7.19
C LYS A 48 7.38 20.25 -7.71
N HIS A 49 6.95 19.35 -6.84
CA HIS A 49 6.81 17.92 -7.09
C HIS A 49 5.49 17.40 -6.52
N LEU A 50 5.27 16.10 -6.64
CA LEU A 50 4.11 15.42 -6.10
C LEU A 50 4.53 14.34 -5.10
N LEU A 51 3.75 14.27 -4.01
CA LEU A 51 3.81 13.18 -3.04
C LEU A 51 2.64 12.23 -3.30
N TYR A 52 2.97 11.01 -3.73
CA TYR A 52 2.00 9.95 -3.97
C TYR A 52 1.95 9.00 -2.77
N ILE A 53 0.76 8.75 -2.24
CA ILE A 53 0.58 7.83 -1.10
C ILE A 53 -0.40 6.73 -1.50
N TYR A 54 0.07 5.49 -1.43
CA TYR A 54 -0.70 4.28 -1.66
C TYR A 54 -0.89 3.57 -0.32
N SER A 55 -2.13 3.47 0.16
CA SER A 55 -2.44 2.65 1.34
C SER A 55 -3.22 1.40 0.97
N LEU A 56 -2.82 0.25 1.51
CA LEU A 56 -3.36 -1.06 1.16
C LEU A 56 -4.69 -1.39 1.84
N TYR A 57 -4.90 -0.84 3.03
CA TYR A 57 -6.02 -1.19 3.89
C TYR A 57 -6.70 0.06 4.46
N PRO A 58 -8.04 0.05 4.59
CA PRO A 58 -8.81 1.19 5.07
C PRO A 58 -8.75 1.40 6.59
N LYS A 59 -8.17 0.47 7.35
CA LYS A 59 -8.04 0.54 8.81
C LYS A 59 -6.78 -0.20 9.26
N PRO A 60 -6.24 0.07 10.46
CA PRO A 60 -5.04 -0.61 10.92
C PRO A 60 -5.37 -2.09 11.15
N TYR A 61 -4.77 -2.96 10.35
CA TYR A 61 -4.80 -4.41 10.55
C TYR A 61 -3.41 -4.89 10.91
N PHE A 62 -3.34 -5.83 11.85
CA PHE A 62 -2.12 -6.60 12.08
C PHE A 62 -1.95 -7.60 10.93
N ILE A 63 -1.18 -7.21 9.91
CA ILE A 63 -0.93 -8.02 8.72
C ILE A 63 0.34 -8.83 8.90
N ASN A 64 0.30 -10.09 8.46
CA ASN A 64 1.48 -10.94 8.42
C ASN A 64 2.49 -10.39 7.41
N SER A 65 3.75 -10.26 7.81
CA SER A 65 4.83 -9.69 6.99
C SER A 65 4.97 -10.32 5.60
N LEU A 66 4.81 -11.64 5.45
CA LEU A 66 4.89 -12.30 4.14
C LEU A 66 3.74 -11.91 3.20
N ALA A 67 2.53 -11.71 3.74
CA ALA A 67 1.39 -11.26 2.95
C ALA A 67 1.55 -9.79 2.54
N TYR A 68 2.10 -8.97 3.45
CA TYR A 68 2.49 -7.60 3.13
C TYR A 68 3.54 -7.58 2.02
N SER A 69 4.65 -8.31 2.14
CA SER A 69 5.69 -8.37 1.11
C SER A 69 5.17 -8.87 -0.24
N TYR A 70 4.20 -9.78 -0.27
CA TYR A 70 3.59 -10.27 -1.49
C TYR A 70 2.67 -9.25 -2.18
N GLU A 71 1.82 -8.54 -1.44
CA GLU A 71 0.99 -7.48 -2.03
C GLU A 71 1.84 -6.24 -2.35
N PHE A 72 2.82 -5.94 -1.51
CA PHE A 72 3.85 -4.94 -1.79
C PHE A 72 4.60 -5.27 -3.08
N SER A 73 5.04 -6.52 -3.33
CA SER A 73 5.77 -6.82 -4.57
C SER A 73 4.92 -6.66 -5.83
N LYS A 74 3.60 -6.83 -5.75
CA LYS A 74 2.67 -6.54 -6.85
C LYS A 74 2.50 -5.04 -7.07
N LEU A 75 2.29 -4.28 -6.01
CA LEU A 75 2.20 -2.81 -6.11
C LEU A 75 3.52 -2.21 -6.53
N PHE A 76 4.60 -2.63 -5.90
CA PHE A 76 5.95 -2.26 -6.24
C PHE A 76 6.23 -2.59 -7.70
N SER A 77 5.90 -3.77 -8.23
CA SER A 77 6.09 -4.00 -9.67
C SER A 77 5.25 -3.06 -10.54
N CYS A 78 3.97 -2.83 -10.22
CA CYS A 78 3.14 -1.87 -10.96
C CYS A 78 3.69 -0.44 -10.90
N ILE A 79 4.10 0.03 -9.72
CA ILE A 79 4.67 1.36 -9.56
C ILE A 79 6.05 1.37 -10.22
N TYR A 80 6.93 0.39 -9.99
CA TYR A 80 8.29 0.20 -10.56
C TYR A 80 8.32 0.26 -12.08
N PHE A 81 7.35 -0.34 -12.76
CA PHE A 81 7.22 -0.21 -14.22
C PHE A 81 6.75 1.18 -14.68
N SER A 82 6.14 1.95 -13.78
CA SER A 82 5.72 3.33 -14.00
C SER A 82 6.80 4.35 -13.57
N PHE A 83 7.78 3.94 -12.76
CA PHE A 83 8.89 4.79 -12.32
C PHE A 83 9.73 5.19 -13.53
N SER A 84 10.04 6.48 -13.63
CA SER A 84 11.30 6.88 -14.24
C SER A 84 12.42 6.31 -13.34
N ASN A 85 13.56 5.91 -13.89
CA ASN A 85 14.66 5.21 -13.16
C ASN A 85 15.22 5.94 -11.91
N ASN A 86 14.60 7.04 -11.48
CA ASN A 86 15.14 8.01 -10.56
C ASN A 86 14.22 8.39 -9.38
N ASP A 87 12.92 8.08 -9.34
CA ASP A 87 12.06 8.57 -8.24
C ASP A 87 12.22 7.77 -6.92
N TYR A 88 11.81 8.37 -5.79
CA TYR A 88 11.99 7.75 -4.46
C TYR A 88 10.75 6.96 -4.02
N CYS A 89 10.98 5.71 -3.59
CA CYS A 89 9.95 4.87 -3.00
C CYS A 89 10.24 4.60 -1.53
N PHE A 90 9.28 4.92 -0.65
CA PHE A 90 9.32 4.60 0.77
C PHE A 90 8.21 3.60 1.12
N ALA A 91 8.51 2.68 2.03
CA ALA A 91 7.56 1.67 2.49
C ALA A 91 7.38 1.76 4.01
N PHE A 92 6.14 1.84 4.48
CA PHE A 92 5.82 1.93 5.91
C PHE A 92 4.68 0.99 6.29
N ASP A 93 4.74 0.37 7.47
CA ASP A 93 3.55 -0.34 7.96
C ASP A 93 2.43 0.63 8.31
N TYR A 94 2.77 1.79 8.84
CA TYR A 94 1.81 2.81 9.25
C TYR A 94 2.32 4.17 8.81
N PHE A 95 1.47 4.95 8.15
CA PHE A 95 1.81 6.30 7.76
C PHE A 95 0.72 7.29 8.23
N LYS A 96 1.12 8.23 9.07
CA LYS A 96 0.34 9.42 9.36
C LYS A 96 1.05 10.63 8.79
N LEU A 97 0.34 11.40 7.99
CA LEU A 97 0.84 12.64 7.43
C LEU A 97 0.68 13.76 8.46
N THR A 98 1.75 14.50 8.69
CA THR A 98 1.78 15.68 9.56
C THR A 98 2.47 16.81 8.82
N GLN A 99 2.25 18.08 9.22
CA GLN A 99 2.91 19.22 8.59
C GLN A 99 4.43 19.05 8.57
N LEU A 100 5.03 18.67 9.70
CA LEU A 100 6.47 18.43 9.78
C LEU A 100 6.98 17.38 8.78
N LYS A 101 6.19 16.32 8.50
CA LYS A 101 6.57 15.34 7.48
C LYS A 101 6.42 15.89 6.06
N LEU A 102 5.39 16.70 5.81
CA LEU A 102 5.23 17.37 4.53
C LEU A 102 6.43 18.27 4.24
N ASP A 103 6.84 19.10 5.21
CA ASP A 103 8.00 19.98 5.08
C ASP A 103 9.28 19.16 4.77
N ILE A 104 9.46 18.00 5.43
CA ILE A 104 10.59 17.08 5.15
C ILE A 104 10.52 16.52 3.72
N PHE A 105 9.33 16.13 3.24
CA PHE A 105 9.18 15.61 1.88
C PHE A 105 9.32 16.71 0.81
N ASP A 106 8.90 17.93 1.10
CA ASP A 106 9.15 19.12 0.28
C ASP A 106 10.66 19.37 0.12
N ASP A 107 11.40 19.37 1.23
CA ASP A 107 12.86 19.57 1.20
C ASP A 107 13.57 18.43 0.46
N LEU A 108 13.18 17.18 0.73
CA LEU A 108 13.76 16.01 0.06
C LEU A 108 13.47 16.02 -1.45
N SER A 109 12.22 16.25 -1.85
CA SER A 109 11.84 16.30 -3.27
C SER A 109 12.57 17.43 -3.98
N SER A 110 12.70 18.60 -3.35
CA SER A 110 13.40 19.75 -3.90
C SER A 110 14.91 19.54 -4.01
N PHE A 111 15.53 18.88 -3.02
CA PHE A 111 16.97 18.62 -3.03
C PHE A 111 17.37 17.66 -4.16
N TYR A 112 16.53 16.67 -4.45
CA TYR A 112 16.79 15.67 -5.47
C TYR A 112 16.05 15.89 -6.79
N ASP A 113 15.21 16.94 -6.87
CA ASP A 113 14.39 17.34 -8.02
C ASP A 113 13.45 16.22 -8.53
N LYS A 114 12.73 15.57 -7.60
CA LYS A 114 11.99 14.32 -7.87
C LYS A 114 10.70 14.17 -7.08
N ASP A 115 9.76 13.44 -7.66
CA ASP A 115 8.54 12.99 -7.00
C ASP A 115 8.83 11.90 -5.94
N ILE A 116 7.94 11.81 -4.95
CA ILE A 116 8.06 10.86 -3.85
C ILE A 116 6.85 9.93 -3.81
N TYR A 117 7.12 8.65 -3.67
CA TYR A 117 6.12 7.58 -3.60
C TYR A 117 6.20 6.93 -2.23
N ILE A 118 5.07 6.89 -1.54
CA ILE A 118 4.89 6.24 -0.25
C ILE A 118 3.92 5.08 -0.42
N ILE A 119 4.34 3.89 0.00
CA ILE A 119 3.48 2.70 0.06
C ILE A 119 3.32 2.35 1.53
N CYS A 120 2.09 2.21 2.01
CA CYS A 120 1.84 1.83 3.39
C CYS A 120 0.71 0.81 3.58
N ASN A 121 0.72 0.07 4.69
CA ASN A 121 -0.42 -0.79 5.01
C ASN A 121 -1.66 0.05 5.34
N TYR A 122 -1.49 1.07 6.19
CA TYR A 122 -2.57 1.93 6.60
C TYR A 122 -2.09 3.38 6.63
N MET A 123 -2.88 4.25 5.97
CA MET A 123 -2.77 5.69 6.11
C MET A 123 -3.76 6.15 7.17
N ALA A 124 -3.26 6.78 8.23
CA ALA A 124 -4.11 7.38 9.25
C ALA A 124 -4.46 8.82 8.89
N ASP A 125 -5.67 9.21 9.28
CA ASP A 125 -6.12 10.59 9.32
C ASP A 125 -5.28 11.44 10.29
#